data_AF-A0A961Y5H7-F1
#
_entry.id   AF-A0A961Y5H7-F1
#
_cell.length_a   1.000
_cell.length_b   1.000
_cell.length_c   1.000
_cell.angle_alpha   90.00
_cell.angle_beta   90.00
_cell.angle_gamma   90.00
#
_symmetry.space_group_name_H-M   'P 1'
#
loop_
_entity.id
_entity.type
_entity.pdbx_description
1 polymer ?
#
loop_
_entity_poly.entity_id
_entity_poly.type
_entity_poly.pdbx_seq_one_letter_code
_entity_poly.pdbx_strand_id
1 'polypeptide(L)'
;MRNVVAAVAILALPLFAATAAFAGTVSAGNGWSCTAAGIQNASYRDGRSSAYIHLSPYANGKNYPVAVSADGKTVTGVTTNGTKFTCKKQ
;
A
#
# COMPACT_ATOMS: atom_id res chain seq x y z
N MET A 1 17.67 27.85 30.32
CA MET A 1 16.55 27.64 31.27
C MET A 1 15.54 28.76 31.09
N ARG A 2 14.39 28.49 30.48
CA ARG A 2 13.20 29.36 30.52
C ARG A 2 11.98 28.52 30.18
N ASN A 3 11.25 28.18 31.24
CA ASN A 3 9.95 27.55 31.21
C ASN A 3 8.92 28.53 30.66
N VAL A 4 8.02 28.06 29.81
CA VAL A 4 6.65 28.58 29.72
C VAL A 4 5.73 27.37 29.59
N VAL A 5 4.82 27.23 30.55
CA VAL A 5 3.79 26.19 30.62
C VAL A 5 2.48 26.77 30.11
N ALA A 6 1.62 25.87 29.61
CA ALA A 6 0.16 25.97 29.45
C ALA A 6 -0.40 26.52 28.14
N ALA A 7 -1.04 25.64 27.36
CA ALA A 7 -2.49 25.72 27.14
C ALA A 7 -2.98 24.41 26.50
N VAL A 8 -3.89 23.74 27.21
CA VAL A 8 -4.64 22.56 26.80
C VAL A 8 -5.64 22.96 25.72
N ALA A 9 -5.57 22.30 24.56
CA ALA A 9 -6.66 22.27 23.59
C ALA A 9 -6.82 20.82 23.10
N ILE A 10 -7.38 19.97 23.97
CA ILE A 10 -7.87 18.65 23.59
C ILE A 10 -9.19 18.90 22.87
N LEU A 11 -9.11 19.27 21.59
CA LEU A 11 -10.25 19.21 20.69
C LEU A 11 -10.53 17.72 20.43
N ALA A 12 -11.64 17.24 20.99
CA ALA A 12 -12.20 15.93 20.75
C ALA A 12 -12.48 15.76 19.25
N LEU A 13 -11.50 15.22 18.52
CA LEU A 13 -11.73 14.60 17.22
C LEU A 13 -12.46 13.28 17.47
N PRO A 14 -13.53 12.98 16.73
CA PRO A 14 -14.15 11.67 16.83
C PRO A 14 -13.06 10.63 16.55
N LEU A 15 -12.93 9.64 17.43
CA LEU A 15 -12.18 8.43 17.17
C LEU A 15 -12.82 7.73 15.97
N PHE A 16 -12.53 8.20 14.75
CA PHE A 16 -12.56 7.35 13.59
C PHE A 16 -11.49 6.32 13.88
N ALA A 17 -11.93 5.15 14.33
CA ALA A 17 -11.14 3.94 14.31
C ALA A 17 -10.72 3.72 12.86
N ALA A 18 -9.63 4.35 12.45
CA ALA A 18 -8.86 3.90 11.33
C ALA A 18 -8.37 2.52 11.75
N THR A 19 -9.15 1.49 11.41
CA THR A 19 -8.64 0.13 11.35
C THR A 19 -7.40 0.24 10.49
N ALA A 20 -6.23 0.27 11.13
CA ALA A 20 -4.95 0.25 10.47
C ALA A 20 -4.93 -1.09 9.74
N ALA A 21 -5.39 -1.07 8.50
CA ALA A 21 -5.25 -2.20 7.61
C ALA A 21 -3.74 -2.36 7.50
N PHE A 22 -3.19 -3.37 8.18
CA PHE A 22 -1.77 -3.63 8.20
C PHE A 22 -1.33 -3.79 6.74
N ALA A 23 -0.72 -2.71 6.23
CA ALA A 23 -0.20 -2.68 4.89
C ALA A 23 1.08 -3.51 4.92
N GLY A 24 0.96 -4.77 4.52
CA GLY A 24 2.11 -5.65 4.37
C GLY A 24 2.94 -5.17 3.18
N THR A 25 4.24 -5.45 3.21
CA THR A 25 5.12 -5.28 2.06
C THR A 25 5.71 -6.65 1.72
N VAL A 26 5.65 -7.01 0.45
CA VAL A 26 6.18 -8.28 -0.06
C VAL A 26 7.06 -8.02 -1.27
N SER A 27 8.07 -8.86 -1.45
CA SER A 27 8.83 -8.85 -2.70
C SER A 27 7.92 -9.27 -3.85
N ALA A 28 7.97 -8.52 -4.94
CA ALA A 28 7.22 -8.76 -6.16
C ALA A 28 8.08 -9.37 -7.28
N GLY A 29 9.30 -9.79 -6.95
CA GLY A 29 10.28 -10.27 -7.92
C GLY A 29 10.88 -9.15 -8.77
N ASN A 30 11.94 -9.48 -9.52
CA ASN A 30 12.63 -8.55 -10.44
C ASN A 30 13.08 -7.21 -9.79
N GLY A 31 13.42 -7.23 -8.50
CA GLY A 31 13.80 -6.02 -7.76
C GLY A 31 12.63 -5.08 -7.47
N TRP A 32 11.39 -5.57 -7.47
CA TRP A 32 10.22 -4.80 -7.04
C TRP A 32 9.72 -5.27 -5.68
N SER A 33 9.16 -4.35 -4.89
CA SER A 33 8.41 -4.65 -3.67
C SER A 33 7.05 -4.00 -3.73
N CYS A 34 6.00 -4.76 -3.43
CA CYS A 34 4.63 -4.26 -3.42
C CYS A 34 4.09 -4.17 -2.00
N THR A 35 3.35 -3.10 -1.74
CA THR A 35 2.69 -2.82 -0.47
C THR A 35 1.18 -2.73 -0.70
N ALA A 36 0.41 -3.49 0.08
CA ALA A 36 -1.04 -3.39 0.11
C ALA A 36 -1.59 -3.93 1.44
N ALA A 37 -2.82 -3.55 1.79
CA ALA A 37 -3.51 -4.10 2.95
C ALA A 37 -3.75 -5.61 2.78
N GLY A 38 -3.26 -6.41 3.72
CA GLY A 38 -3.44 -7.86 3.70
C GLY A 38 -2.69 -8.58 2.57
N ILE A 39 -1.67 -7.95 1.97
CA ILE A 39 -0.90 -8.58 0.90
C ILE A 39 -0.16 -9.82 1.42
N GLN A 40 -0.28 -10.91 0.68
CA GLN A 40 0.37 -12.19 0.95
C GLN A 40 1.50 -12.44 -0.05
N ASN A 41 1.24 -12.11 -1.32
CA ASN A 41 2.18 -12.27 -2.40
C ASN A 41 1.90 -11.24 -3.50
N ALA A 42 2.94 -10.87 -4.24
CA ALA A 42 2.83 -10.01 -5.40
C ALA A 42 3.80 -10.47 -6.47
N SER A 43 3.51 -10.12 -7.72
CA SER A 43 4.51 -10.19 -8.78
C SER A 43 4.34 -9.06 -9.78
N TYR A 44 5.43 -8.37 -10.06
CA TYR A 44 5.47 -7.32 -11.08
C TYR A 44 6.77 -7.39 -11.87
N ARG A 45 6.71 -7.00 -13.14
CA ARG A 45 7.86 -6.93 -14.03
C ARG A 45 7.79 -5.64 -14.82
N ASP A 46 8.93 -4.95 -14.96
CA ASP A 46 9.04 -3.71 -15.73
C ASP A 46 8.41 -3.85 -17.13
N GLY A 47 7.67 -2.81 -17.53
CA GLY A 47 6.99 -2.73 -18.82
C GLY A 47 5.68 -3.52 -18.94
N ARG A 48 5.19 -4.15 -17.86
CA ARG A 48 3.88 -4.79 -17.84
C ARG A 48 2.78 -3.78 -17.47
N SER A 49 1.65 -3.85 -18.16
CA SER A 49 0.45 -3.06 -17.83
C SER A 49 -0.36 -3.63 -16.66
N SER A 50 0.10 -4.75 -16.07
CA SER A 50 -0.58 -5.42 -14.95
C SER A 50 0.41 -6.01 -13.95
N ALA A 51 0.00 -6.10 -12.68
CA ALA A 51 0.71 -6.78 -11.60
C ALA A 51 -0.16 -7.89 -11.01
N TYR A 52 0.45 -9.03 -10.65
CA TYR A 52 -0.20 -10.07 -9.86
C TYR A 52 -0.24 -9.62 -8.40
N ILE A 53 -1.41 -9.65 -7.77
CA ILE A 53 -1.60 -9.32 -6.36
C ILE A 53 -2.43 -10.42 -5.71
N HIS A 54 -1.92 -10.97 -4.61
CA HIS A 54 -2.62 -11.91 -3.76
C HIS A 54 -2.82 -11.30 -2.39
N LEU A 55 -4.08 -11.11 -2.01
CA LEU A 55 -4.47 -10.55 -0.71
C LEU A 55 -5.13 -11.65 0.12
N SER A 56 -4.89 -11.66 1.43
CA SER A 56 -5.72 -12.35 2.40
C SER A 56 -7.06 -11.62 2.54
N PRO A 57 -8.21 -12.30 2.68
CA PRO A 57 -8.40 -13.75 2.85
C PRO A 57 -8.65 -14.53 1.54
N TYR A 58 -8.34 -13.95 0.37
CA TYR A 58 -8.65 -14.60 -0.90
C TYR A 58 -7.73 -15.81 -1.12
N ALA A 59 -8.31 -16.94 -1.52
CA ALA A 59 -7.54 -18.16 -1.76
C ALA A 59 -6.52 -18.02 -2.91
N ASN A 60 -6.82 -17.17 -3.90
CA ASN A 60 -5.99 -16.96 -5.07
C ASN A 60 -5.74 -15.46 -5.32
N GLY A 61 -4.57 -15.12 -5.84
CA GLY A 61 -4.32 -13.79 -6.38
C GLY A 61 -4.81 -13.63 -7.81
N LYS A 62 -4.80 -12.40 -8.31
CA LYS A 62 -5.22 -12.04 -9.66
C LYS A 62 -4.29 -10.98 -10.25
N ASN A 63 -4.29 -10.86 -11.57
CA ASN A 63 -3.63 -9.78 -12.25
C ASN A 63 -4.53 -8.54 -12.28
N TYR A 64 -4.00 -7.42 -11.84
CA TYR A 64 -4.69 -6.13 -11.82
C TYR A 64 -3.97 -5.14 -12.72
N PRO A 65 -4.71 -4.28 -13.44
CA PRO A 65 -4.10 -3.21 -14.21
C PRO A 65 -3.34 -2.27 -13.30
N VAL A 66 -2.25 -1.72 -13.81
CA VAL A 66 -1.41 -0.79 -13.05
C VAL A 66 -1.15 0.49 -13.82
N ALA A 67 -1.00 1.58 -13.09
CA ALA A 67 -0.47 2.84 -13.58
C ALA A 67 0.99 2.94 -13.15
N VAL A 68 1.89 3.03 -14.14
CA VAL A 68 3.31 3.30 -13.91
C VAL A 68 3.49 4.81 -13.76
N SER A 69 4.19 5.23 -12.72
CA SER A 69 4.53 6.62 -12.48
C SER A 69 5.51 7.14 -13.54
N ALA A 70 5.55 8.45 -13.74
CA ALA A 70 6.39 9.09 -14.77
C ALA A 70 7.90 8.81 -14.61
N ASP A 71 8.35 8.60 -13.37
CA ASP A 71 9.72 8.22 -13.03
C ASP A 71 10.03 6.73 -13.26
N GLY A 72 9.02 5.91 -13.55
CA GLY A 72 9.16 4.48 -13.82
C GLY A 72 9.57 3.61 -12.62
N LYS A 73 9.68 4.18 -11.40
CA LYS A 73 10.09 3.46 -10.18
C LYS A 73 8.94 3.13 -9.25
N THR A 74 7.75 3.68 -9.52
CA THR A 74 6.54 3.42 -8.74
C THR A 74 5.41 2.98 -9.66
N VAL A 75 4.65 2.00 -9.20
CA VAL A 75 3.54 1.40 -9.92
C VAL A 75 2.39 1.28 -8.96
N THR A 76 1.20 1.72 -9.35
CA THR A 76 0.03 1.72 -8.47
C THR A 76 -1.13 1.03 -9.14
N GLY A 77 -2.03 0.45 -8.34
CA GLY A 77 -3.26 -0.13 -8.86
C GLY A 77 -4.29 -0.30 -7.76
N VAL A 78 -5.47 -0.76 -8.18
CA VAL A 78 -6.60 -1.02 -7.30
C VAL A 78 -7.12 -2.40 -7.63
N THR A 79 -7.26 -3.25 -6.62
CA THR A 79 -7.86 -4.58 -6.77
C THR A 79 -9.37 -4.47 -6.92
N THR A 80 -10.03 -5.55 -7.34
CA THR A 80 -11.50 -5.59 -7.52
C THR A 80 -12.26 -5.26 -6.23
N ASN A 81 -11.70 -5.58 -5.06
CA ASN A 81 -12.30 -5.27 -3.76
C ASN A 81 -11.96 -3.85 -3.24
N GLY A 82 -11.34 -3.00 -4.08
CA GLY A 82 -11.02 -1.62 -3.74
C GLY A 82 -9.71 -1.43 -2.97
N THR A 83 -8.95 -2.50 -2.71
CA THR A 83 -7.65 -2.38 -2.03
C THR A 83 -6.64 -1.74 -2.98
N LYS A 84 -6.11 -0.58 -2.57
CA LYS A 84 -5.01 0.08 -3.27
C LYS A 84 -3.71 -0.67 -2.98
N PHE A 85 -2.90 -0.85 -4.01
CA PHE A 85 -1.55 -1.40 -3.89
C PHE A 85 -0.54 -0.50 -4.60
N THR A 86 0.69 -0.49 -4.08
CA THR A 86 1.80 0.27 -4.63
C THR A 86 3.03 -0.62 -4.69
N CYS A 87 3.62 -0.76 -5.87
CA CYS A 87 4.89 -1.43 -6.09
C CYS A 87 5.99 -0.40 -6.35
N LYS A 88 7.11 -0.56 -5.67
CA LYS A 88 8.31 0.28 -5.82
C LYS A 88 9.49 -0.57 -6.23
N LYS A 89 10.33 -0.01 -7.08
CA LYS A 89 11.62 -0.60 -7.42
C LYS A 89 12.54 -0.46 -6.20
N GLN A 90 13.16 -1.57 -5.78
CA GLN A 90 14.16 -1.62 -4.72
C GLN A 90 15.52 -1.15 -5.24
#